data_AF-A0A841GV08-F1
#
_entry.id   AF-A0A841GV08-F1
#
_cell.length_a   1.000
_cell.length_b   1.000
_cell.length_c   1.000
_cell.angle_alpha   90.00
_cell.angle_beta   90.00
_cell.angle_gamma   90.00
#
_symmetry.space_group_name_H-M   'P 1'
#
loop_
_entity.id
_entity.type
_entity.pdbx_description
1 polymer ?
#
loop_
_entity_poly.entity_id
_entity_poly.type
_entity_poly.pdbx_seq_one_letter_code
_entity_poly.pdbx_strand_id
1 'polypeptide(L)'
;MKYAGAEDRLNPVPPPDADEGTLGGYMAIYGRAAAFEGMDGEPYTVGLETDTSGDGDTTVAGYLVFIRWAQTGSAVMGHMETDDLVHGGTEDEARALLQAMPLARVRAILDDTIQRKRADADEHLPPVPDTDREAD
;
A
#
# COMPACT_ATOMS: atom_id res chain seq x y z
N MET A 1 -6.58 1.24 -26.03
CA MET A 1 -6.30 -0.16 -25.68
C MET A 1 -7.12 -1.08 -26.59
N LYS A 2 -6.49 -1.84 -27.49
CA LYS A 2 -7.19 -2.74 -28.43
C LYS A 2 -7.16 -4.15 -27.85
N TYR A 3 -8.22 -4.57 -27.17
CA TYR A 3 -8.35 -5.97 -26.73
C TYR A 3 -8.92 -6.81 -27.88
N ALA A 4 -8.19 -7.84 -28.29
CA ALA A 4 -8.54 -8.73 -29.39
C ALA A 4 -9.41 -9.89 -28.88
N GLY A 5 -10.62 -9.59 -28.41
CA GLY A 5 -11.63 -10.61 -28.10
C GLY A 5 -11.88 -10.88 -26.61
N ALA A 6 -12.81 -11.79 -26.33
CA ALA A 6 -13.32 -12.08 -24.98
C ALA A 6 -12.37 -12.97 -24.16
N GLU A 7 -11.57 -13.82 -24.83
CA GLU A 7 -10.59 -14.70 -24.19
C GLU A 7 -9.38 -13.92 -23.64
N ASP A 8 -8.99 -12.85 -24.35
CA ASP A 8 -7.94 -11.90 -23.96
C ASP A 8 -8.27 -11.12 -22.67
N ARG A 9 -9.57 -11.01 -22.32
CA ARG A 9 -10.02 -10.40 -21.05
C ARG A 9 -9.89 -11.33 -19.85
N LEU A 10 -9.92 -12.64 -20.08
CA LEU A 10 -9.83 -13.66 -19.03
C LEU A 10 -8.38 -14.12 -18.80
N ASN A 11 -7.52 -13.95 -19.81
CA ASN A 11 -6.10 -14.28 -19.74
C ASN A 11 -5.29 -13.19 -20.44
N PRO A 12 -5.09 -12.02 -19.79
CA PRO A 12 -4.34 -10.93 -20.39
C PRO A 12 -2.93 -11.41 -20.73
N VAL A 13 -2.49 -11.18 -21.97
CA VAL A 13 -1.10 -11.42 -22.33
C VAL A 13 -0.25 -10.38 -21.60
N PRO A 14 0.67 -10.80 -20.70
CA PRO A 14 1.53 -9.85 -20.02
C PRO A 14 2.35 -9.06 -21.05
N PRO A 15 2.64 -7.76 -20.79
CA PRO A 15 3.57 -7.02 -21.62
C PRO A 15 4.91 -7.78 -21.65
N PRO A 16 5.56 -7.94 -22.82
CA PRO A 16 6.79 -8.71 -22.94
C PRO A 16 7.95 -8.13 -22.10
N ASP A 17 7.88 -6.83 -21.78
CA ASP A 17 8.88 -6.10 -20.99
C ASP A 17 8.40 -5.83 -19.54
N ALA A 18 7.33 -6.48 -19.08
CA ALA A 18 6.85 -6.31 -17.71
C ALA A 18 7.80 -6.99 -16.71
N ASP A 19 8.35 -6.22 -15.78
CA ASP A 19 9.18 -6.75 -14.70
C ASP A 19 8.31 -7.23 -13.53
N GLU A 20 8.13 -8.55 -13.41
CA GLU A 20 7.36 -9.20 -12.33
C GLU A 20 7.80 -8.77 -10.92
N GLY A 21 9.07 -8.40 -10.75
CA GLY A 21 9.64 -7.97 -9.48
C GLY A 21 9.21 -6.55 -9.08
N THR A 22 8.52 -5.83 -9.95
CA THR A 22 7.95 -4.49 -9.68
C THR A 22 6.46 -4.54 -9.43
N LEU A 23 5.94 -3.52 -8.74
CA LEU A 23 4.52 -3.45 -8.43
C LEU A 23 3.65 -3.37 -9.69
N GLY A 24 4.05 -2.55 -10.66
CA GLY A 24 3.36 -2.40 -11.94
C GLY A 24 3.46 -3.65 -12.81
N GLY A 25 4.64 -4.27 -12.89
CA GLY A 25 4.81 -5.49 -13.68
C GLY A 25 4.02 -6.66 -13.10
N TYR A 26 4.00 -6.84 -11.77
CA TYR A 26 3.12 -7.82 -11.11
C TYR A 26 1.65 -7.61 -11.50
N MET A 27 1.14 -6.37 -11.38
CA MET A 27 -0.25 -6.06 -11.70
C MET A 27 -0.57 -6.30 -13.18
N ALA A 28 0.36 -5.96 -14.08
CA ALA A 28 0.20 -6.19 -15.51
C ALA A 28 0.16 -7.68 -15.87
N ILE A 29 0.98 -8.49 -15.20
CA ILE A 29 1.08 -9.95 -15.46
C ILE A 29 -0.11 -10.70 -14.86
N TYR A 30 -0.47 -10.38 -13.61
CA TYR A 30 -1.46 -11.15 -12.86
C TYR A 30 -2.87 -10.55 -12.86
N GLY A 31 -3.04 -9.32 -13.35
CA GLY A 31 -4.33 -8.64 -13.41
C GLY A 31 -4.97 -8.37 -12.06
N ARG A 32 -4.18 -8.35 -10.97
CA ARG A 32 -4.65 -8.15 -9.60
C ARG A 32 -3.62 -7.40 -8.76
N ALA A 33 -4.08 -6.84 -7.64
CA ALA A 33 -3.20 -6.23 -6.66
C ALA A 33 -2.18 -7.23 -6.08
N ALA A 34 -0.96 -6.76 -5.81
CA ALA A 34 0.02 -7.54 -5.07
C ALA A 34 -0.43 -7.73 -3.62
N ALA A 35 -0.16 -8.91 -3.09
CA ALA A 35 -0.47 -9.28 -1.71
C ALA A 35 0.81 -9.54 -0.92
N PHE A 36 0.80 -9.17 0.36
CA PHE A 36 1.94 -9.27 1.27
C PHE A 36 1.47 -9.77 2.63
N GLU A 37 2.31 -10.55 3.30
CA GLU A 37 2.21 -10.77 4.74
C GLU A 37 3.03 -9.68 5.45
N GLY A 38 2.37 -8.90 6.31
CA GLY A 38 3.04 -7.90 7.13
C GLY A 38 3.81 -8.54 8.29
N MET A 39 4.75 -7.81 8.90
CA MET A 39 5.46 -8.27 10.11
C MET A 39 4.57 -8.52 11.33
N ASP A 40 3.31 -8.11 11.29
CA ASP A 40 2.29 -8.43 12.28
C ASP A 40 1.58 -9.77 12.02
N GLY A 41 1.91 -10.46 10.92
CA GLY A 41 1.35 -11.74 10.51
C GLY A 41 0.03 -11.64 9.77
N GLU A 42 -0.46 -10.43 9.49
CA GLU A 42 -1.75 -10.23 8.82
C GLU A 42 -1.59 -10.09 7.29
N PRO A 43 -2.61 -10.49 6.50
CA PRO A 43 -2.57 -10.40 5.05
C PRO A 43 -2.98 -9.00 4.56
N TYR A 44 -2.20 -8.44 3.64
CA TYR A 44 -2.42 -7.13 3.05
C TYR A 44 -2.44 -7.19 1.52
N THR A 45 -3.28 -6.37 0.90
CA THR A 45 -3.17 -6.02 -0.53
C THR A 45 -2.84 -4.55 -0.67
N VAL A 46 -2.14 -4.17 -1.74
CA VAL A 46 -1.72 -2.78 -1.96
C VAL A 46 -2.46 -2.13 -3.14
N GLY A 47 -2.90 -0.89 -2.94
CA GLY A 47 -3.36 0.05 -3.97
C GLY A 47 -2.38 1.21 -4.15
N LEU A 48 -2.41 1.84 -5.32
CA LEU A 48 -1.58 3.00 -5.68
C LEU A 48 -2.50 4.20 -5.81
N GLU A 49 -2.29 5.21 -4.98
CA GLU A 49 -3.07 6.45 -5.02
C GLU A 49 -2.15 7.63 -5.36
N THR A 50 -2.75 8.65 -5.95
CA THR A 50 -2.07 9.91 -6.30
C THR A 50 -2.95 11.08 -5.93
N ASP A 51 -2.38 12.12 -5.34
CA ASP A 51 -3.10 13.31 -4.94
C ASP A 51 -2.32 14.57 -5.33
N THR A 52 -3.02 15.64 -5.68
CA THR A 52 -2.37 16.93 -5.97
C THR A 52 -2.18 17.65 -4.65
N SER A 53 -0.92 17.91 -4.27
CA SER A 53 -0.58 18.37 -2.92
C SER A 53 -1.04 19.82 -2.66
N GLY A 54 -2.33 20.03 -2.33
CA GLY A 54 -2.85 21.32 -1.89
C GLY A 54 -2.82 22.47 -2.91
N ASP A 55 -3.43 23.59 -2.53
CA ASP A 55 -3.65 24.75 -3.41
C ASP A 55 -2.34 25.50 -3.68
N GLY A 56 -1.78 25.33 -4.89
CA GLY A 56 -0.59 26.03 -5.36
C GLY A 56 0.64 25.13 -5.59
N ASP A 57 0.58 23.85 -5.21
CA ASP A 57 1.61 22.89 -5.59
C ASP A 57 1.33 22.36 -7.00
N THR A 58 2.37 22.35 -7.84
CA THR A 58 2.26 21.84 -9.21
C THR A 58 2.65 20.36 -9.32
N THR A 59 3.01 19.72 -8.21
CA THR A 59 3.41 18.33 -8.18
C THR A 59 2.28 17.44 -7.68
N VAL A 60 2.26 16.22 -8.19
CA VAL A 60 1.34 15.18 -7.79
C VAL A 60 2.11 14.20 -6.92
N ALA A 61 1.68 14.06 -5.68
CA ALA A 61 2.19 13.07 -4.75
C ALA A 61 1.64 11.69 -5.09
N GLY A 62 2.44 10.65 -4.84
CA GLY A 62 2.04 9.26 -4.94
C GLY A 62 2.34 8.51 -3.65
N TYR A 63 1.35 7.77 -3.17
CA TYR A 63 1.40 7.01 -1.93
C TYR A 63 0.72 5.64 -2.10
N LEU A 64 0.94 4.76 -1.13
CA LEU A 64 0.37 3.40 -1.13
C LEU A 64 -0.73 3.28 -0.09
N VAL A 65 -1.78 2.54 -0.44
CA VAL A 65 -2.84 2.17 0.49
C VAL A 65 -2.80 0.65 0.69
N PHE A 66 -2.52 0.23 1.92
CA PHE A 66 -2.54 -1.18 2.30
C PHE A 66 -3.88 -1.53 2.93
N ILE A 67 -4.62 -2.45 2.29
CA ILE A 67 -5.87 -3.00 2.81
C ILE A 67 -5.54 -4.25 3.61
N ARG A 68 -5.87 -4.25 4.91
CA ARG A 68 -5.74 -5.41 5.79
C ARG A 68 -6.94 -6.32 5.63
N TRP A 69 -6.70 -7.61 5.44
CA TRP A 69 -7.73 -8.63 5.35
C TRP A 69 -7.77 -9.49 6.60
N ALA A 70 -8.93 -10.11 6.85
CA ALA A 70 -9.00 -11.21 7.80
C ALA A 70 -8.13 -12.36 7.29
N GLN A 71 -7.57 -13.18 8.20
CA GLN A 71 -6.76 -14.34 7.82
C GLN A 71 -7.47 -15.32 6.87
N THR A 72 -8.79 -15.37 6.91
CA THR A 72 -9.61 -16.19 6.00
C THR A 72 -9.79 -15.57 4.61
N GLY A 73 -9.31 -14.34 4.39
CA GLY A 73 -9.54 -13.54 3.19
C GLY A 73 -10.99 -13.08 2.99
N SER A 74 -11.88 -13.31 3.96
CA SER A 74 -13.32 -13.14 3.77
C SER A 74 -13.85 -11.73 4.03
N ALA A 75 -13.05 -10.88 4.69
CA ALA A 75 -13.45 -9.53 5.06
C ALA A 75 -12.25 -8.58 5.13
N VAL A 76 -12.51 -7.30 4.85
CA VAL A 76 -11.57 -6.20 5.09
C VAL A 76 -11.62 -5.82 6.57
N MET A 77 -10.45 -5.77 7.21
CA MET A 77 -10.29 -5.48 8.64
C MET A 77 -9.80 -4.06 8.92
N GLY A 78 -9.48 -3.31 7.87
CA GLY A 78 -9.00 -1.93 7.95
C GLY A 78 -8.07 -1.59 6.80
N HIS A 79 -7.54 -0.37 6.82
CA HIS A 79 -6.50 0.07 5.90
C HIS A 79 -5.44 0.93 6.61
N MET A 80 -4.31 1.07 5.94
CA MET A 80 -3.23 1.98 6.30
C MET A 80 -2.76 2.70 5.04
N GLU A 81 -2.56 4.00 5.16
CA GLU A 81 -2.02 4.83 4.10
C GLU A 81 -0.58 5.17 4.47
N THR A 82 0.30 5.21 3.49
CA THR A 82 1.65 5.73 3.68
C THR A 82 1.64 7.25 3.57
N ASP A 83 2.68 7.90 4.08
CA ASP A 83 3.04 9.24 3.63
C ASP A 83 3.37 9.25 2.12
N ASP A 84 3.56 10.44 1.55
CA ASP A 84 3.98 10.62 0.16
C ASP A 84 5.34 9.94 -0.09
N LEU A 85 5.37 9.00 -1.04
CA LEU A 85 6.57 8.23 -1.37
C LEU A 85 7.30 8.79 -2.58
N VAL A 86 6.56 9.37 -3.52
CA VAL A 86 7.06 9.91 -4.79
C VAL A 86 6.29 11.17 -5.15
N HIS A 87 6.91 12.03 -5.96
CA HIS A 87 6.27 13.22 -6.53
C HIS A 87 6.57 13.25 -8.03
N GLY A 88 5.55 13.49 -8.85
CA GLY A 88 5.66 13.68 -10.29
C GLY A 88 5.06 15.01 -10.74
N GLY A 89 5.34 15.44 -11.96
CA GLY A 89 4.69 16.61 -12.56
C GLY A 89 3.26 16.32 -13.04
N THR A 90 2.86 15.05 -13.09
CA THR A 90 1.50 14.61 -13.42
C THR A 90 1.10 13.37 -12.62
N GLU A 91 -0.20 13.07 -12.56
CA GLU A 91 -0.71 11.83 -11.95
C GLU A 91 -0.15 10.56 -12.62
N ASP A 92 0.02 10.57 -13.94
CA ASP A 92 0.56 9.42 -14.67
C ASP A 92 2.04 9.19 -14.30
N GLU A 93 2.82 10.26 -14.19
CA GLU A 93 4.22 10.18 -13.77
C GLU A 93 4.35 9.68 -12.33
N ALA A 94 3.60 10.25 -11.39
CA ALA A 94 3.61 9.80 -9.99
C ALA A 94 3.21 8.32 -9.89
N ARG A 95 2.21 7.89 -10.66
CA ARG A 95 1.78 6.50 -10.70
C ARG A 95 2.80 5.58 -11.35
N ALA A 96 3.49 6.02 -12.41
CA ALA A 96 4.55 5.25 -13.04
C ALA A 96 5.73 5.05 -12.07
N LEU A 97 6.06 6.05 -11.27
CA LEU A 97 7.08 5.96 -10.21
C LEU A 97 6.68 4.94 -9.12
N LEU A 98 5.41 4.94 -8.68
CA LEU A 98 4.90 3.92 -7.77
C LEU A 98 4.95 2.51 -8.39
N GLN A 99 4.54 2.38 -9.65
CA GLN A 99 4.56 1.10 -10.38
C GLN A 99 5.98 0.54 -10.56
N ALA A 100 6.98 1.40 -10.70
CA ALA A 100 8.38 0.99 -10.81
C ALA A 100 8.97 0.48 -9.48
N MET A 101 8.28 0.62 -8.34
CA MET A 101 8.81 0.15 -7.06
C MET A 101 8.98 -1.38 -7.04
N PRO A 102 10.14 -1.90 -6.60
CA PRO A 102 10.32 -3.31 -6.36
C PRO A 102 9.36 -3.82 -5.29
N LEU A 103 8.79 -5.01 -5.46
CA LEU A 103 7.89 -5.64 -4.48
C LEU A 103 8.56 -5.79 -3.10
N ALA A 104 9.87 -6.05 -3.05
CA ALA A 104 10.63 -6.10 -1.80
C ALA A 104 10.64 -4.74 -1.07
N ARG A 105 10.70 -3.63 -1.81
CA ARG A 105 10.62 -2.27 -1.24
C ARG A 105 9.20 -2.00 -0.74
N VAL A 106 8.17 -2.38 -1.49
CA VAL A 106 6.77 -2.26 -1.07
C VAL A 106 6.52 -3.01 0.25
N ARG A 107 7.04 -4.22 0.39
CA ARG A 107 6.97 -4.98 1.66
C ARG A 107 7.66 -4.25 2.82
N ALA A 108 8.86 -3.71 2.59
CA ALA A 108 9.56 -2.95 3.64
C ALA A 108 8.79 -1.70 4.08
N ILE A 109 8.10 -1.03 3.14
CA ILE A 109 7.23 0.12 3.43
C ILE A 109 6.02 -0.30 4.27
N LEU A 110 5.39 -1.44 3.96
CA LEU A 110 4.31 -2.01 4.78
C LEU A 110 4.78 -2.23 6.23
N ASP A 111 5.93 -2.89 6.41
CA ASP A 111 6.45 -3.22 7.75
C ASP A 111 6.77 -1.97 8.58
N ASP A 112 7.33 -0.93 7.94
CA ASP A 112 7.60 0.37 8.57
C ASP A 112 6.30 1.12 8.90
N THR A 113 5.29 1.08 8.03
CA THR A 113 3.96 1.66 8.29
C THR A 113 3.26 0.99 9.48
N ILE A 114 3.36 -0.34 9.59
CA ILE A 114 2.84 -1.11 10.74
C ILE A 114 3.53 -0.66 12.04
N GLN A 115 4.85 -0.47 12.02
CA GLN A 115 5.61 -0.03 13.19
C GLN A 115 5.20 1.36 13.66
N ARG A 116 5.07 2.33 12.74
CA ARG A 116 4.61 3.69 13.09
C ARG A 116 3.25 3.65 13.75
N LYS A 117 2.28 2.99 13.11
CA LYS A 117 0.91 2.91 13.63
C LYS A 117 0.81 2.25 15.01
N ARG A 118 1.71 1.31 15.32
CA ARG A 118 1.82 0.72 16.68
C ARG A 118 2.39 1.72 17.69
N ALA A 119 3.40 2.49 17.31
CA ALA A 119 3.97 3.53 18.17
C ALA A 119 2.96 4.64 18.48
N ASP A 120 2.21 5.10 17.47
CA ASP A 120 1.12 6.08 17.66
C ASP A 120 0.03 5.56 18.62
N ALA A 121 -0.30 4.27 18.53
CA ALA A 121 -1.30 3.66 19.41
C ALA A 121 -0.82 3.52 20.86
N ASP A 122 0.48 3.27 21.07
CA ASP A 122 1.10 3.19 22.40
C ASP A 122 1.18 4.57 23.07
N GLU A 123 1.56 5.61 22.31
CA GLU A 123 1.61 6.99 22.79
C GLU A 123 0.22 7.53 23.19
N HIS A 124 -0.84 7.09 22.51
CA HIS A 124 -2.21 7.52 22.80
C HIS A 124 -2.85 6.79 24.00
N LEU A 125 -2.17 5.82 24.63
CA LEU A 125 -2.67 5.18 25.84
C LEU A 125 -2.61 6.18 27.02
N PRO A 126 -3.72 6.48 27.71
CA PRO A 126 -3.67 7.37 28.87
C PRO A 126 -2.73 6.79 29.95
N PRO A 127 -2.03 7.64 30.72
CA PRO A 127 -1.16 7.16 31.79
C PRO A 127 -1.96 6.24 32.71
N VAL A 128 -1.42 5.04 32.97
CA VAL A 128 -1.99 4.14 33.98
C VAL A 128 -2.06 4.91 35.30
N PRO A 129 -3.24 5.08 35.92
CA PRO A 129 -3.31 5.76 37.20
C PRO A 129 -2.51 4.96 38.22
N ASP A 130 -1.61 5.63 38.94
CA ASP A 130 -0.89 5.07 40.09
C ASP A 130 -1.91 4.58 41.14
N THR A 131 -2.29 3.31 41.10
CA THR A 131 -3.17 2.69 42.11
C THR A 131 -2.43 2.29 43.40
N ASP A 132 -1.13 2.57 43.50
CA ASP A 132 -0.30 2.29 44.69
C ASP A 132 -0.17 3.50 45.62
N ARG A 133 -1.30 4.15 45.96
CA ARG A 133 -1.29 5.22 46.97
C ARG A 133 -2.54 5.27 47.86
N GLU A 134 -3.05 4.12 48.29
CA GLU A 134 -3.96 4.07 49.44
C GLU A 134 -3.68 2.81 50.29
N ALA A 135 -2.75 2.94 51.23
CA ALA A 135 -2.71 2.16 52.48
C ALA A 135 -1.74 2.86 53.45
N ASP A 136 -2.23 3.91 54.14
CA ASP A 136 -1.77 4.30 55.47
C ASP A 136 -3.00 4.48 56.37
#